data_AF-A0A7S3VDD0-F1
#
_entry.id   AF-A0A7S3VDD0-F1
#
_cell.length_a   1.000
_cell.length_b   1.000
_cell.length_c   1.000
_cell.angle_alpha   90.00
_cell.angle_beta   90.00
_cell.angle_gamma   90.00
#
_symmetry.space_group_name_H-M   'P 1'
#
loop_
_entity.id
_entity.type
_entity.pdbx_description
1 polymer ?
#
loop_
_entity_poly.entity_id
_entity_poly.type
_entity_poly.pdbx_seq_one_letter_code
_entity_poly.pdbx_strand_id
1 'polypeptide(L)'
;MIESSMISLYRSAHTYGKHKLQVKLKSRPKSCQMMSLIVMPFLTRDEVRDNISLKHSYKKIIKSFRVLEQEKSRRLYFWEVGNLVGQALEDMSHEQMDRRGDSTMQITVVAQVAVDCDEIFVVRDIESGDVVQGDGNEELNEVTHLVRFETVLNLDSATGEIEIGSPWQITDWDDLMDGNIWFM
;
A
#
# COMPACT_ATOMS: atom_id res chain seq x y z
N MET A 1 11.79 -0.88 5.26
CA MET A 1 12.36 -0.68 3.91
C MET A 1 11.46 0.29 3.15
N ILE A 2 11.92 1.06 2.16
CA ILE A 2 11.06 1.99 1.39
C ILE A 2 10.84 1.40 -0.01
N GLU A 3 9.60 1.47 -0.51
CA GLU A 3 9.25 0.98 -1.84
C GLU A 3 10.00 1.77 -2.95
N SER A 4 10.32 1.07 -4.04
CA SER A 4 11.17 1.57 -5.13
C SER A 4 10.68 2.83 -5.83
N SER A 5 9.37 3.02 -5.93
CA SER A 5 8.74 4.18 -6.59
C SER A 5 8.88 5.42 -5.72
N MET A 6 8.73 5.29 -4.40
CA MET A 6 9.08 6.38 -3.47
C MET A 6 10.56 6.76 -3.56
N ILE A 7 11.46 5.77 -3.66
CA ILE A 7 12.89 6.03 -3.89
C ILE A 7 13.10 6.76 -5.23
N SER A 8 12.37 6.36 -6.27
CA SER A 8 12.44 7.00 -7.60
C SER A 8 11.95 8.45 -7.56
N LEU A 9 10.85 8.73 -6.86
CA LEU A 9 10.35 10.09 -6.64
C LEU A 9 11.39 10.95 -5.93
N TYR A 10 11.97 10.45 -4.83
CA TYR A 10 13.03 11.15 -4.11
C TYR A 10 14.23 11.45 -5.02
N ARG A 11 14.73 10.45 -5.75
CA ARG A 11 15.88 10.61 -6.66
C ARG A 11 15.59 11.62 -7.77
N SER A 12 14.38 11.61 -8.32
CA SER A 12 13.95 12.55 -9.35
C SER A 12 13.90 13.98 -8.79
N ALA A 13 13.19 14.18 -7.67
CA ALA A 13 13.10 15.46 -6.99
C ALA A 13 14.48 16.01 -6.59
N HIS A 14 15.36 15.16 -6.06
CA HIS A 14 16.71 15.53 -5.70
C HIS A 14 17.55 15.92 -6.93
N THR A 15 17.44 15.19 -8.04
CA THR A 15 18.21 15.48 -9.26
C THR A 15 17.87 16.83 -9.87
N TYR A 16 16.58 17.18 -9.94
CA TYR A 16 16.14 18.45 -10.54
C TYR A 16 16.11 19.62 -9.55
N GLY A 17 15.87 19.35 -8.27
CA GLY A 17 15.64 20.36 -7.24
C GLY A 17 16.89 20.80 -6.48
N LYS A 18 17.94 19.97 -6.37
CA LYS A 18 19.08 20.24 -5.46
C LYS A 18 19.83 21.56 -5.69
N HIS A 19 19.75 22.11 -6.90
CA HIS A 19 20.42 23.37 -7.25
C HIS A 19 19.51 24.60 -7.10
N LYS A 20 18.21 24.39 -6.91
CA LYS A 20 17.21 25.47 -6.80
C LYS A 20 16.61 25.55 -5.41
N LEU A 21 16.48 24.41 -4.72
CA LEU A 21 15.77 24.32 -3.45
C LEU A 21 16.70 23.81 -2.35
N GLN A 22 16.70 24.51 -1.23
CA GLN A 22 17.22 24.03 0.03
C GLN A 22 16.06 23.46 0.84
N VAL A 23 16.14 22.18 1.19
CA VAL A 23 15.13 21.51 2.02
C VAL A 23 15.73 21.21 3.38
N LYS A 24 15.06 21.64 4.44
CA LYS A 24 15.35 21.24 5.82
C LYS A 24 14.13 20.51 6.36
N LEU A 25 14.30 19.22 6.62
CA LEU A 25 13.32 18.38 7.27
C LEU A 25 13.96 17.72 8.49
N LYS A 26 13.37 17.90 9.65
CA LYS A 26 13.65 17.13 10.86
C LYS A 26 12.33 16.66 11.41
N SER A 27 12.10 15.35 11.41
CA SER A 27 10.86 14.77 11.93
C SER A 27 11.22 13.77 13.03
N ARG A 28 10.51 13.85 14.17
CA ARG A 28 10.66 12.94 15.30
C ARG A 28 9.29 12.35 15.65
N PRO A 29 9.08 11.04 15.46
CA PRO A 29 7.83 10.41 15.85
C PRO A 29 7.65 10.39 17.38
N LYS A 30 6.43 10.67 17.82
CA LYS A 30 5.97 10.70 19.22
C LYS A 30 5.08 9.51 19.54
N SER A 31 4.08 9.29 18.70
CA SER A 31 3.06 8.25 18.85
C SER A 31 2.63 7.71 17.49
N CYS A 32 1.98 6.56 17.49
CA CYS A 32 1.35 6.03 16.31
C CYS A 32 0.01 5.36 16.65
N GLN A 33 -0.93 5.44 15.72
CA GLN A 33 -2.23 4.81 15.80
C GLN A 33 -2.50 4.03 14.51
N MET A 34 -2.82 2.74 14.65
CA MET A 34 -3.28 1.95 13.52
C MET A 34 -4.68 2.41 13.11
N MET A 35 -4.81 2.85 11.86
CA MET A 35 -6.05 3.38 11.29
C MET A 35 -6.84 2.29 10.57
N SER A 36 -6.14 1.47 9.79
CA SER A 36 -6.77 0.36 9.07
C SER A 36 -5.77 -0.75 8.79
N LEU A 37 -6.28 -1.98 8.71
CA LEU A 37 -5.54 -3.16 8.27
C LEU A 37 -6.33 -3.82 7.14
N ILE A 38 -5.73 -3.92 5.97
CA ILE A 38 -6.31 -4.53 4.78
C ILE A 38 -5.52 -5.79 4.47
N VAL A 39 -6.23 -6.89 4.27
CA VAL A 39 -5.63 -8.17 3.89
C VAL A 39 -6.07 -8.49 2.48
N MET A 40 -5.09 -8.68 1.60
CA MET A 40 -5.27 -9.02 0.19
C MET A 40 -4.74 -10.43 -0.02
N PRO A 41 -5.60 -11.46 0.08
CA PRO A 41 -5.18 -12.84 -0.12
C PRO A 41 -4.71 -13.12 -1.55
N PHE A 42 -3.76 -14.03 -1.68
CA PHE A 42 -3.35 -14.65 -2.95
C PHE A 42 -2.92 -13.69 -4.05
N LEU A 43 -2.44 -12.51 -3.66
CA LEU A 43 -1.96 -11.51 -4.57
C LEU A 43 -0.91 -10.64 -3.88
N THR A 44 0.30 -10.62 -4.44
CA THR A 44 1.39 -9.74 -3.98
C THR A 44 1.76 -8.69 -5.03
N ARG A 45 2.47 -7.64 -4.60
CA ARG A 45 2.97 -6.64 -5.55
C ARG A 45 3.89 -7.25 -6.59
N ASP A 46 4.78 -8.14 -6.17
CA ASP A 46 5.75 -8.74 -7.07
C ASP A 46 5.05 -9.61 -8.11
N GLU A 47 4.01 -10.35 -7.72
CA GLU A 47 3.18 -11.10 -8.67
C GLU A 47 2.45 -10.19 -9.68
N VAL A 48 1.92 -9.04 -9.24
CA VAL A 48 1.28 -8.08 -10.15
C VAL A 48 2.30 -7.42 -11.09
N ARG A 49 3.54 -7.20 -10.63
CA ARG A 49 4.63 -6.67 -11.46
C ARG A 49 5.04 -7.67 -12.53
N ASP A 50 5.15 -8.93 -12.17
CA ASP A 50 5.51 -10.01 -13.09
C ASP A 50 4.36 -10.34 -14.05
N ASN A 51 3.11 -10.22 -13.59
CA ASN A 51 1.92 -10.44 -14.39
C ASN A 51 0.85 -9.35 -14.16
N ILE A 52 0.91 -8.32 -15.00
CA ILE A 52 0.01 -7.15 -14.96
C ILE A 52 -1.47 -7.55 -15.05
N SER A 53 -1.80 -8.68 -15.67
CA SER A 53 -3.20 -9.12 -15.80
C SER A 53 -3.87 -9.42 -14.44
N LEU A 54 -3.06 -9.69 -13.40
CA LEU A 54 -3.53 -9.94 -12.03
C LEU A 54 -3.99 -8.67 -11.31
N LYS A 55 -3.61 -7.47 -11.80
CA LYS A 55 -4.06 -6.19 -11.23
C LYS A 55 -5.59 -6.11 -11.09
N HIS A 56 -6.31 -6.78 -11.97
CA HIS A 56 -7.77 -6.72 -12.02
C HIS A 56 -8.46 -7.95 -11.41
N SER A 57 -7.74 -8.85 -10.74
CA SER A 57 -8.33 -10.08 -10.17
C SER A 57 -9.46 -9.77 -9.19
N TYR A 58 -9.25 -8.88 -8.22
CA TYR A 58 -10.31 -8.47 -7.29
C TYR A 58 -11.46 -7.70 -7.96
N LYS A 59 -11.15 -6.89 -8.98
CA LYS A 59 -12.18 -6.18 -9.75
C LYS A 59 -13.08 -7.14 -10.53
N LYS A 60 -12.56 -8.27 -11.00
CA LYS A 60 -13.35 -9.34 -11.63
C LYS A 60 -14.34 -9.95 -10.63
N ILE A 61 -13.91 -10.19 -9.38
CA ILE A 61 -14.79 -10.68 -8.30
C ILE A 61 -15.91 -9.67 -8.03
N ILE A 62 -15.59 -8.39 -7.90
CA ILE A 62 -16.61 -7.35 -7.68
C ILE A 62 -17.58 -7.26 -8.88
N LYS A 63 -17.07 -7.44 -10.11
CA LYS A 63 -17.88 -7.43 -11.32
C LYS A 63 -18.83 -8.64 -11.38
N SER A 64 -18.42 -9.82 -10.91
CA SER A 64 -19.28 -11.01 -10.90
C SER A 64 -20.49 -10.82 -9.98
N PHE A 65 -20.34 -10.12 -8.85
CA PHE A 65 -21.50 -9.75 -8.01
C PHE A 65 -22.53 -8.93 -8.78
N ARG A 66 -22.10 -7.92 -9.54
CA ARG A 66 -23.01 -7.06 -10.31
C ARG A 66 -23.74 -7.84 -11.41
N VAL A 67 -23.05 -8.76 -12.08
CA VAL A 67 -23.65 -9.62 -13.11
C VAL A 67 -24.73 -10.51 -12.47
N LEU A 68 -24.43 -11.15 -11.34
CA LEU A 68 -25.38 -12.01 -10.64
C LEU A 68 -26.58 -11.24 -10.04
N GLU A 69 -26.38 -10.02 -9.56
CA GLU A 69 -27.48 -9.14 -9.14
C GLU A 69 -28.40 -8.77 -10.30
N GLN A 70 -27.83 -8.50 -11.48
CA GLN A 70 -28.58 -8.21 -12.70
C GLN A 70 -29.37 -9.44 -13.17
N GLU A 71 -28.74 -10.61 -13.22
CA GLU A 71 -29.39 -11.87 -13.59
C GLU A 71 -30.55 -12.23 -12.65
N LYS A 72 -30.37 -12.03 -11.35
CA LYS A 72 -31.39 -12.32 -10.34
C LYS A 72 -32.42 -11.20 -10.18
N SER A 73 -32.19 -10.05 -10.82
CA SER A 73 -33.01 -8.83 -10.67
C SER A 73 -33.26 -8.44 -9.21
N ARG A 74 -32.30 -8.74 -8.34
CA ARG A 74 -32.35 -8.43 -6.89
C ARG A 74 -30.93 -8.34 -6.34
N ARG A 75 -30.80 -7.71 -5.18
CA ARG A 75 -29.56 -7.76 -4.41
C ARG A 75 -29.27 -9.19 -3.96
N LEU A 76 -27.98 -9.52 -3.91
CA LEU A 76 -27.52 -10.81 -3.39
C LEU A 76 -27.73 -10.89 -1.88
N TYR A 77 -28.11 -12.07 -1.40
CA TYR A 77 -28.09 -12.37 0.02
C TYR A 77 -26.65 -12.53 0.50
N PHE A 78 -26.43 -12.30 1.79
CA PHE A 78 -25.11 -12.42 2.42
C PHE A 78 -24.42 -13.76 2.13
N TRP A 79 -25.16 -14.88 2.18
CA TRP A 79 -24.61 -16.21 1.89
C TRP A 79 -24.22 -16.39 0.41
N GLU A 80 -24.93 -15.74 -0.53
CA GLU A 80 -24.59 -15.80 -1.97
C GLU A 80 -23.28 -15.08 -2.23
N VAL A 81 -23.11 -13.92 -1.60
CA VAL A 81 -21.84 -13.17 -1.63
C VAL A 81 -20.73 -14.01 -1.01
N GLY A 82 -20.98 -14.62 0.15
CA GLY A 82 -20.02 -15.50 0.84
C GLY A 82 -19.54 -16.65 -0.05
N ASN A 83 -20.45 -17.36 -0.70
CA ASN A 83 -20.09 -18.47 -1.59
C ASN A 83 -19.28 -18.00 -2.81
N LEU A 84 -19.65 -16.87 -3.41
CA LEU A 84 -18.94 -16.32 -4.57
C LEU A 84 -17.53 -15.84 -4.20
N VAL A 85 -17.39 -15.18 -3.05
CA VAL A 85 -16.07 -14.78 -2.52
C VAL A 85 -15.25 -16.01 -2.21
N GLY A 86 -15.82 -16.99 -1.51
CA GLY A 86 -15.13 -18.23 -1.13
C GLY A 86 -14.58 -18.96 -2.35
N GLN A 87 -15.42 -19.18 -3.37
CA GLN A 87 -15.00 -19.83 -4.60
C GLN A 87 -13.92 -19.01 -5.34
N ALA A 88 -14.09 -17.69 -5.44
CA ALA A 88 -13.09 -16.86 -6.11
C ALA A 88 -11.74 -16.85 -5.36
N LEU A 89 -11.76 -16.90 -4.03
CA LEU A 89 -10.55 -17.00 -3.22
C LEU A 89 -9.88 -18.37 -3.36
N GLU A 90 -10.65 -19.45 -3.43
CA GLU A 90 -10.16 -20.80 -3.70
C GLU A 90 -9.51 -20.89 -5.09
N ASP A 91 -10.17 -20.36 -6.13
CA ASP A 91 -9.61 -20.29 -7.49
C ASP A 91 -8.30 -19.48 -7.50
N MET A 92 -8.27 -18.32 -6.84
CA MET A 92 -7.06 -17.49 -6.73
C MET A 92 -5.92 -18.20 -5.99
N SER A 93 -6.23 -18.95 -4.94
CA SER A 93 -5.27 -19.77 -4.18
C SER A 93 -4.62 -20.81 -5.08
N HIS A 94 -5.43 -21.61 -5.80
CA HIS A 94 -4.93 -22.63 -6.70
C HIS A 94 -4.07 -22.04 -7.81
N GLU A 95 -4.55 -20.98 -8.47
CA GLU A 95 -3.75 -20.33 -9.51
C GLU A 95 -2.45 -19.74 -8.97
N GLN A 96 -2.43 -19.25 -7.73
CA GLN A 96 -1.20 -18.73 -7.11
C GLN A 96 -0.19 -19.85 -6.86
N MET A 97 -0.63 -20.95 -6.26
CA MET A 97 0.21 -22.13 -5.99
C MET A 97 0.77 -22.70 -7.31
N ASP A 98 -0.06 -22.82 -8.35
CA ASP A 98 0.36 -23.28 -9.67
C ASP A 98 1.42 -22.37 -10.31
N ARG A 99 1.26 -21.05 -10.18
CA ARG A 99 2.25 -20.07 -10.69
C ARG A 99 3.59 -20.14 -9.95
N ARG A 100 3.55 -20.39 -8.64
CA ARG A 100 4.75 -20.45 -7.79
C ARG A 100 5.46 -21.80 -7.86
N GLY A 101 4.71 -22.87 -8.13
CA GLY A 101 5.23 -24.24 -8.09
C GLY A 101 5.52 -24.74 -6.67
N ASP A 102 4.95 -24.10 -5.64
CA ASP A 102 5.05 -24.48 -4.24
C ASP A 102 3.66 -24.59 -3.58
N SER A 103 3.60 -25.24 -2.42
CA SER A 103 2.37 -25.38 -1.64
C SER A 103 2.11 -24.18 -0.72
N THR A 104 2.76 -23.04 -0.98
CA THR A 104 2.77 -21.88 -0.11
C THR A 104 1.93 -20.78 -0.74
N MET A 105 0.92 -20.33 -0.02
CA MET A 105 0.10 -19.20 -0.41
C MET A 105 0.69 -17.91 0.13
N GLN A 106 0.66 -16.85 -0.66
CA GLN A 106 1.10 -15.53 -0.22
C GLN A 106 -0.07 -14.57 -0.03
N ILE A 107 -0.05 -13.87 1.10
CA ILE A 107 -1.09 -12.93 1.50
C ILE A 107 -0.43 -11.57 1.73
N THR A 108 -0.92 -10.53 1.06
CA THR A 108 -0.42 -9.18 1.30
C THR A 108 -1.21 -8.54 2.43
N VAL A 109 -0.51 -7.96 3.40
CA VAL A 109 -1.09 -7.18 4.49
C VAL A 109 -0.65 -5.74 4.34
N VAL A 110 -1.62 -4.84 4.27
CA VAL A 110 -1.40 -3.39 4.20
C VAL A 110 -1.93 -2.75 5.47
N ALA A 111 -1.06 -2.08 6.22
CA ALA A 111 -1.40 -1.34 7.42
C ALA A 111 -1.31 0.16 7.15
N GLN A 112 -2.37 0.90 7.43
CA GLN A 112 -2.36 2.37 7.41
C GLN A 112 -2.24 2.86 8.85
N VAL A 113 -1.25 3.71 9.11
CA VAL A 113 -0.89 4.16 10.45
C VAL A 113 -0.80 5.69 10.44
N ALA A 114 -1.49 6.33 11.37
CA ALA A 114 -1.27 7.74 11.67
C ALA A 114 -0.08 7.85 12.63
N VAL A 115 0.92 8.67 12.29
CA VAL A 115 2.14 8.87 13.07
C VAL A 115 2.23 10.33 13.45
N ASP A 116 2.11 10.61 14.75
CA ASP A 116 2.26 11.97 15.27
C ASP A 116 3.74 12.28 15.40
N CYS A 117 4.16 13.42 14.86
CA CYS A 117 5.55 13.83 14.79
C CYS A 117 5.73 15.26 15.29
N ASP A 118 6.88 15.50 15.92
CA ASP A 118 7.47 16.82 16.00
C ASP A 118 8.30 17.07 14.74
N GLU A 119 7.92 18.08 13.96
CA GLU A 119 8.53 18.37 12.67
C GLU A 119 9.03 19.82 12.58
N ILE A 120 10.23 19.98 12.02
CA ILE A 120 10.70 21.23 11.43
C ILE A 120 10.80 20.98 9.93
N PHE A 121 9.97 21.67 9.15
CA PHE A 121 9.96 21.57 7.70
C PHE A 121 9.99 22.95 7.06
N VAL A 122 11.00 23.19 6.23
CA VAL A 122 11.11 24.39 5.41
C VAL A 122 11.79 24.08 4.08
N VAL A 123 11.24 24.67 3.02
CA VAL A 123 11.82 24.67 1.68
C VAL A 123 12.09 26.12 1.30
N ARG A 124 13.34 26.41 0.96
CA ARG A 124 13.77 27.73 0.49
C ARG A 124 14.27 27.66 -0.94
N ASP A 125 13.98 28.68 -1.72
CA ASP A 125 14.67 28.91 -2.98
C ASP A 125 16.10 29.38 -2.70
N ILE A 126 17.09 28.80 -3.39
CA ILE A 126 18.51 29.04 -3.12
C ILE A 126 18.94 30.42 -3.62
N GLU A 127 18.37 30.91 -4.72
CA GLU A 127 18.80 32.18 -5.33
C GLU A 127 18.27 33.38 -4.55
N SER A 128 16.98 33.35 -4.19
CA SER A 128 16.31 34.43 -3.46
C SER A 128 16.41 34.31 -1.94
N GLY A 129 16.55 33.09 -1.41
CA GLY A 129 16.41 32.80 0.02
C GLY A 129 14.95 32.78 0.50
N ASP A 130 14.00 33.01 -0.40
CA ASP A 130 12.57 33.06 -0.08
C ASP A 130 12.06 31.68 0.34
N VAL A 131 11.13 31.67 1.30
CA VAL A 131 10.45 30.46 1.75
C VAL A 131 9.41 30.08 0.71
N VAL A 132 9.60 28.92 0.09
CA VAL A 132 8.69 28.36 -0.92
C VAL A 132 7.60 27.52 -0.24
N GLN A 133 7.95 26.81 0.84
CA GLN A 133 7.04 25.94 1.58
C GLN A 133 7.50 25.74 3.03
N GLY A 134 6.56 25.45 3.92
CA GLY A 134 6.83 25.15 5.33
C GLY A 134 6.97 26.41 6.19
N ASP A 135 7.63 26.26 7.34
CA ASP A 135 7.80 27.35 8.30
C ASP A 135 9.18 28.02 8.16
N GLY A 136 9.16 29.27 7.70
CA GLY A 136 10.35 30.11 7.56
C GLY A 136 11.10 30.41 8.86
N ASN A 137 10.46 30.27 10.01
CA ASN A 137 11.08 30.46 11.32
C ASN A 137 11.69 29.18 11.88
N GLU A 138 11.50 28.05 11.19
CA GLU A 138 12.01 26.74 11.57
C GLU A 138 11.54 26.30 12.97
N GLU A 139 10.32 26.69 13.35
CA GLU A 139 9.73 26.30 14.62
C GLU A 139 9.31 24.83 14.59
N LEU A 140 9.22 24.25 15.78
CA LEU A 140 8.76 22.89 15.97
C LEU A 140 7.24 22.86 15.81
N ASN A 141 6.76 22.09 14.83
CA ASN A 141 5.35 21.91 14.55
C ASN A 141 4.92 20.49 14.92
N GLU A 142 3.73 20.36 15.48
CA GLU A 142 3.10 19.05 15.67
C GLU A 142 2.30 18.71 14.41
N VAL A 143 2.69 17.62 13.75
CA VAL A 143 2.06 17.15 12.52
C VAL A 143 1.74 15.67 12.63
N THR A 144 0.64 15.25 12.02
CA THR A 144 0.29 13.82 11.93
C THR A 144 0.46 13.39 10.48
N HIS A 145 1.34 12.42 10.25
CA HIS A 145 1.53 11.81 8.93
C HIS A 145 0.70 10.55 8.79
N LEU A 146 0.17 10.30 7.60
CA LEU A 146 -0.49 9.07 7.24
C LEU A 146 0.47 8.17 6.46
N VAL A 147 0.95 7.10 7.10
CA VAL A 147 1.94 6.19 6.52
C VAL A 147 1.31 4.84 6.22
N ARG A 148 1.51 4.33 5.01
CA ARG A 148 1.11 2.96 4.63
C ARG A 148 2.32 2.04 4.65
N PHE A 149 2.13 0.92 5.33
CA PHE A 149 3.08 -0.16 5.42
C PHE A 149 2.52 -1.40 4.73
N GLU A 150 3.39 -2.20 4.13
CA GLU A 150 3.05 -3.47 3.50
C GLU A 150 4.01 -4.56 3.96
N THR A 151 3.47 -5.77 4.12
CA THR A 151 4.23 -7.01 4.27
C THR A 151 3.53 -8.12 3.50
N VAL A 152 4.28 -9.16 3.16
CA VAL A 152 3.77 -10.41 2.61
C VAL A 152 3.91 -11.49 3.66
N LEU A 153 2.82 -12.19 3.94
CA LEU A 153 2.78 -13.39 4.76
C LEU A 153 2.82 -14.61 3.85
N ASN A 154 3.54 -15.64 4.26
CA ASN A 154 3.47 -16.96 3.64
C ASN A 154 2.59 -17.85 4.52
N LEU A 155 1.62 -18.51 3.91
CA LEU A 155 0.73 -19.49 4.52
C LEU A 155 1.05 -20.87 3.92
N ASP A 156 1.53 -21.78 4.76
CA ASP A 156 1.69 -23.18 4.37
C ASP A 156 0.32 -23.84 4.30
N SER A 157 -0.07 -24.30 3.11
CA SER A 157 -1.38 -24.94 2.88
C SER A 157 -1.55 -26.29 3.59
N ALA A 158 -0.46 -26.99 3.90
CA ALA A 158 -0.50 -28.30 4.52
C ALA A 158 -0.56 -28.20 6.06
N THR A 159 0.19 -27.27 6.65
CA THR A 159 0.27 -27.11 8.12
C THR A 159 -0.64 -26.01 8.66
N GLY A 160 -1.03 -25.05 7.81
CA GLY A 160 -1.73 -23.84 8.23
C GLY A 160 -0.84 -22.83 8.96
N GLU A 161 0.48 -23.04 8.99
CA GLU A 161 1.43 -22.12 9.61
C GLU A 161 1.55 -20.83 8.79
N ILE A 162 1.62 -19.71 9.50
CA ILE A 162 1.79 -18.37 8.92
C ILE A 162 3.12 -17.80 9.36
N GLU A 163 3.93 -17.41 8.39
CA GLU A 163 5.19 -16.70 8.62
C GLU A 163 5.22 -15.36 7.91
N ILE A 164 6.02 -14.43 8.42
CA ILE A 164 6.29 -13.16 7.75
C ILE A 164 7.28 -13.45 6.60
N GLY A 165 6.79 -13.47 5.38
CA GLY A 165 7.57 -13.73 4.17
C GLY A 165 8.43 -12.55 3.71
N SER A 166 8.10 -11.32 4.12
CA SER A 166 8.93 -10.14 3.87
C SER A 166 8.88 -9.11 4.99
N PRO A 167 9.98 -8.37 5.26
CA PRO A 167 9.96 -7.30 6.25
C PRO A 167 9.00 -6.19 5.85
N TRP A 168 8.43 -5.49 6.83
CA TRP A 168 7.56 -4.34 6.57
C TRP A 168 8.27 -3.26 5.73
N GLN A 169 7.58 -2.78 4.71
CA GLN A 169 8.02 -1.69 3.86
C GLN A 169 7.01 -0.55 3.85
N ILE A 170 7.49 0.70 3.78
CA ILE A 170 6.65 1.87 3.55
C ILE A 170 6.33 1.90 2.06
N THR A 171 5.04 1.92 1.73
CA THR A 171 4.53 1.97 0.36
C THR A 171 3.91 3.31 0.03
N ASP A 172 3.54 4.09 1.04
CA ASP A 172 3.01 5.44 0.87
C ASP A 172 3.22 6.29 2.12
N TRP A 173 3.29 7.60 1.93
CA TRP A 173 3.44 8.60 2.97
C TRP A 173 2.64 9.85 2.57
N ASP A 174 1.67 10.26 3.38
CA ASP A 174 0.77 11.40 3.15
C ASP A 174 0.13 11.41 1.74
N ASP A 175 -0.29 10.24 1.27
CA ASP A 175 -0.88 10.04 -0.05
C ASP A 175 0.00 10.51 -1.23
N LEU A 176 1.33 10.60 -1.06
CA LEU A 176 2.28 10.95 -2.13
C LEU A 176 2.21 10.01 -3.34
N MET A 177 1.74 8.78 -3.13
CA MET A 177 1.52 7.79 -4.17
C MET A 177 0.03 7.62 -4.52
N ASP A 178 -0.84 8.59 -4.23
CA ASP A 178 -2.30 8.50 -4.45
C ASP A 178 -2.96 7.28 -3.77
N GLY A 179 -2.42 6.83 -2.64
CA GLY A 179 -2.92 5.63 -1.99
C GLY A 179 -2.65 4.36 -2.78
N ASN A 180 -1.47 4.26 -3.42
CA ASN A 180 -1.05 3.15 -4.29
C ASN A 180 -1.17 1.78 -3.61
N ILE A 181 -2.36 1.24 -3.67
CA ILE A 181 -2.74 -0.13 -3.40
C ILE A 181 -2.79 -0.75 -4.79
N TRP A 182 -1.83 -1.60 -5.12
CA TRP A 182 -1.48 -2.03 -6.48
C TRP A 182 -2.50 -3.03 -7.06
N PHE A 183 -3.73 -2.98 -6.52
CA PHE A 183 -4.80 -3.95 -6.65
C PHE A 183 -6.14 -3.27 -7.03
N MET A 184 -6.17 -1.95 -7.32
CA MET A 184 -7.37 -1.21 -7.76
C MET A 184 -7.21 -0.53 -9.14
#